data_AF-A0A351Q4T9-F1
#
_entry.id   AF-A0A351Q4T9-F1
#
_cell.length_a   1.000
_cell.length_b   1.000
_cell.length_c   1.000
_cell.angle_alpha   90.00
_cell.angle_beta   90.00
_cell.angle_gamma   90.00
#
_symmetry.space_group_name_H-M   'P 1'
#
loop_
_entity.id
_entity.type
_entity.pdbx_description
1 polymer ?
#
loop_
_entity_poly.entity_id
_entity_poly.type
_entity_poly.pdbx_seq_one_letter_code
_entity_poly.pdbx_strand_id
1 'polypeptide(L)'
;MKILLSIITLLTIVACDRYQVTINEREIYAPPVLFSDYEIIDPALRNCVAQAISDQKITVAEDLRLLNCSYGGIVSLTGLDRFTKLETINLSSNKLETIKPLMFFGDLKRLNLQGNSGLSCKDLLSLEQLLAEDLYRPKSCL
;
A
#
# COMPACT_ATOMS: atom_id res chain seq x y z
N MET A 1 22.40 35.14 43.02
CA MET A 1 23.69 35.17 42.31
C MET A 1 24.41 33.86 42.65
N LYS A 2 24.51 32.80 41.84
CA LYS A 2 24.32 32.54 40.40
C LYS A 2 23.58 31.19 40.27
N ILE A 3 22.59 31.12 39.37
CA ILE A 3 21.87 29.90 39.01
C ILE A 3 22.71 29.24 37.91
N LEU A 4 23.28 28.06 38.15
CA LEU A 4 24.01 27.32 37.12
C LEU A 4 23.00 26.47 36.34
N LEU A 5 22.89 26.76 35.05
CA LEU A 5 21.92 26.19 34.12
C LEU A 5 22.11 24.68 33.94
N SER A 6 21.02 23.94 34.11
CA SER A 6 20.86 22.57 33.63
C SER A 6 20.98 22.52 32.10
N ILE A 7 22.04 21.92 31.58
CA ILE A 7 22.12 21.53 30.17
C ILE A 7 21.81 20.02 30.11
N ILE A 8 20.53 19.70 29.94
CA ILE A 8 20.10 18.36 29.52
C ILE A 8 20.17 18.37 27.99
N THR A 9 21.35 18.07 27.45
CA THR A 9 21.52 17.76 26.03
C THR A 9 20.85 16.41 25.77
N LEU A 10 19.65 16.46 25.22
CA LEU A 10 18.90 15.31 24.72
C LEU A 10 19.71 14.66 23.59
N LEU A 11 20.39 13.55 23.88
CA LEU A 11 20.97 12.68 22.85
C LEU A 11 19.82 12.17 21.98
N THR A 12 19.74 12.67 20.75
CA THR A 12 18.96 12.03 19.70
C THR A 12 19.70 10.76 19.30
N ILE A 13 19.17 9.61 19.72
CA ILE A 13 19.62 8.32 19.22
C ILE A 13 19.17 8.24 17.77
N VAL A 14 20.07 8.56 16.84
CA VAL A 14 19.90 8.20 15.44
C VAL A 14 20.17 6.70 15.36
N ALA A 15 19.11 5.90 15.37
CA ALA A 15 19.21 4.48 15.03
C ALA A 15 19.48 4.36 13.52
N CYS A 16 20.76 4.25 13.14
CA CYS A 16 21.16 3.93 11.78
C CYS A 16 21.07 2.41 11.57
N ASP A 17 20.00 1.94 10.92
CA ASP A 17 19.81 0.52 10.63
C ASP A 17 20.46 0.12 9.29
N ARG A 18 21.80 0.20 9.20
CA ARG A 18 22.57 -0.23 8.02
C ARG A 18 23.78 -1.06 8.42
N TYR A 19 23.55 -2.35 8.71
CA TYR A 19 24.63 -3.31 8.96
C TYR A 19 24.92 -4.11 7.68
N GLN A 20 25.94 -3.68 6.94
CA GLN A 20 26.54 -4.46 5.84
C GLN A 20 27.74 -5.20 6.39
N VAL A 21 27.79 -6.53 6.23
CA VAL A 21 28.93 -7.34 6.69
C VAL A 21 29.77 -7.74 5.50
N THR A 22 31.03 -7.31 5.51
CA THR A 22 32.04 -7.67 4.51
C THR A 22 33.09 -8.59 5.14
N ILE A 23 33.57 -9.58 4.38
CA ILE A 23 34.79 -10.33 4.70
C ILE A 23 35.68 -10.28 3.46
N ASN A 24 36.90 -9.76 3.60
CA ASN A 24 37.86 -9.64 2.49
C ASN A 24 37.28 -8.92 1.27
N GLU A 25 36.66 -7.76 1.50
CA GLU A 25 36.04 -6.92 0.45
C GLU A 25 34.87 -7.59 -0.30
N ARG A 26 34.44 -8.77 0.16
CA ARG A 26 33.27 -9.48 -0.34
C ARG A 26 32.10 -9.25 0.60
N GLU A 27 31.01 -8.69 0.07
CA GLU A 27 29.73 -8.62 0.77
C GLU A 27 29.21 -10.05 0.99
N ILE A 28 29.11 -10.46 2.25
CA ILE A 28 28.59 -11.79 2.60
C ILE A 28 27.11 -11.71 2.97
N TYR A 29 26.65 -10.55 3.44
CA TYR A 29 25.25 -10.32 3.77
C TYR A 29 24.89 -8.84 3.63
N ALA A 30 23.91 -8.57 2.76
CA ALA A 30 23.22 -7.29 2.69
C ALA A 30 21.73 -7.53 2.94
N PRO A 31 21.05 -6.66 3.73
CA PRO A 31 19.62 -6.78 3.91
C PRO A 31 18.90 -6.63 2.57
N PRO A 32 17.80 -7.38 2.33
CA PRO A 32 17.04 -7.27 1.09
C PRO A 32 16.55 -5.84 0.88
N VAL A 33 16.80 -5.28 -0.30
CA VAL A 33 16.34 -3.94 -0.66
C VAL A 33 14.85 -4.01 -0.96
N LEU A 34 14.06 -3.16 -0.30
CA LEU A 34 12.62 -3.09 -0.52
C LEU A 34 12.31 -2.56 -1.92
N PHE A 35 11.22 -3.07 -2.49
CA PHE A 35 10.74 -2.68 -3.80
C PHE A 35 10.38 -1.19 -3.83
N SER A 36 10.91 -0.46 -4.81
CA SER A 36 10.70 0.99 -4.95
C SER A 36 10.42 1.44 -6.39
N ASP A 37 10.39 0.51 -7.35
CA ASP A 37 10.16 0.80 -8.77
C ASP A 37 8.66 0.86 -9.09
N TYR A 38 7.98 1.89 -8.56
CA TYR A 38 6.58 2.17 -8.83
C TYR A 38 6.30 3.67 -8.78
N GLU A 39 5.35 4.11 -9.61
CA GLU A 39 4.86 5.49 -9.61
C GLU A 39 3.35 5.48 -9.35
N ILE A 40 2.96 5.91 -8.14
CA ILE A 40 1.55 6.09 -7.76
C ILE A 40 1.28 7.57 -7.56
N ILE A 41 0.27 8.05 -8.27
CA ILE A 41 -0.08 9.47 -8.34
C ILE A 41 -0.77 9.93 -7.05
N ASP A 42 -1.75 9.16 -6.58
CA ASP A 42 -2.51 9.48 -5.37
C ASP A 42 -1.60 9.34 -4.12
N PRO A 43 -1.37 10.42 -3.36
CA PRO A 43 -0.46 10.38 -2.22
C PRO A 43 -0.91 9.43 -1.11
N ALA A 44 -2.22 9.30 -0.86
CA ALA A 44 -2.74 8.42 0.17
C ALA A 44 -2.53 6.95 -0.23
N LEU A 45 -2.80 6.62 -1.50
CA LEU A 45 -2.52 5.28 -2.01
C LEU A 45 -1.02 4.98 -2.00
N ARG A 46 -0.18 5.93 -2.43
CA ARG A 46 1.27 5.78 -2.41
C ARG A 46 1.78 5.48 -1.00
N ASN A 47 1.30 6.23 0.00
CA ASN A 47 1.68 6.01 1.40
C ASN A 47 1.22 4.64 1.90
N CYS A 48 0.00 4.22 1.55
CA CYS A 48 -0.49 2.89 1.90
C CYS A 48 0.37 1.77 1.28
N VAL A 49 0.68 1.87 -0.02
CA VAL A 49 1.51 0.89 -0.73
C VAL A 49 2.93 0.86 -0.16
N ALA A 50 3.52 2.01 0.12
CA ALA A 50 4.84 2.10 0.76
C ALA A 50 4.85 1.41 2.14
N GLN A 51 3.80 1.61 2.94
CA GLN A 51 3.64 0.94 4.23
C GLN A 51 3.50 -0.59 4.04
N ALA A 52 2.65 -1.03 3.10
CA ALA A 52 2.46 -2.44 2.81
C ALA A 52 3.76 -3.12 2.34
N ILE A 53 4.55 -2.45 1.50
CA ILE A 53 5.88 -2.91 1.06
C ILE A 53 6.82 -3.07 2.25
N SER A 54 6.86 -2.08 3.15
CA SER A 54 7.69 -2.13 4.37
C SER A 54 7.28 -3.27 5.29
N ASP A 55 5.99 -3.37 5.60
CA ASP A 55 5.45 -4.35 6.55
C ASP A 55 5.61 -5.79 6.06
N GLN A 56 5.40 -6.01 4.75
CA GLN A 56 5.50 -7.33 4.12
C GLN A 56 6.90 -7.62 3.57
N LYS A 57 7.85 -6.69 3.74
CA LYS A 57 9.24 -6.78 3.23
C LYS A 57 9.31 -7.15 1.75
N ILE A 58 8.46 -6.50 0.95
CA ILE A 58 8.34 -6.75 -0.48
C ILE A 58 9.61 -6.30 -1.20
N THR A 59 10.20 -7.17 -2.01
CA THR A 59 11.44 -6.87 -2.77
C THR A 59 11.22 -6.83 -4.28
N VAL A 60 10.14 -7.46 -4.78
CA VAL A 60 9.64 -7.36 -6.15
C VAL A 60 8.13 -7.08 -6.16
N ALA A 61 7.62 -6.36 -7.15
CA ALA A 61 6.19 -5.97 -7.21
C ALA A 61 5.26 -7.19 -7.12
N GLU A 62 5.68 -8.27 -7.77
CA GLU A 62 4.97 -9.53 -7.86
C GLU A 62 4.95 -10.28 -6.54
N ASP A 63 5.51 -9.81 -5.43
CA ASP A 63 5.33 -10.44 -4.11
C ASP A 63 4.14 -9.86 -3.34
N LEU A 64 3.67 -8.66 -3.71
CA LEU A 64 2.55 -8.03 -3.01
C LEU A 64 1.23 -8.72 -3.40
N ARG A 65 0.68 -9.52 -2.48
CA ARG A 65 -0.59 -10.28 -2.66
C ARG A 65 -1.78 -9.63 -1.98
N LEU A 66 -1.54 -9.00 -0.83
CA LEU A 66 -2.57 -8.40 0.01
C LEU A 66 -2.29 -6.91 0.20
N LEU A 67 -3.28 -6.10 -0.10
CA LEU A 67 -3.23 -4.66 0.11
C LEU A 67 -4.43 -4.20 0.93
N ASN A 68 -4.16 -3.59 2.08
CA ASN A 68 -5.19 -2.94 2.89
C ASN A 68 -4.95 -1.43 2.93
N CYS A 69 -5.77 -0.70 2.19
CA CYS A 69 -5.79 0.75 2.14
C CYS A 69 -7.13 1.32 2.58
N SER A 70 -7.81 0.67 3.52
CA SER A 70 -9.07 1.19 4.06
C SER A 70 -8.86 2.52 4.79
N TYR A 71 -9.84 3.43 4.74
CA TYR A 71 -9.80 4.72 5.45
C TYR A 71 -8.61 5.63 5.07
N GLY A 72 -8.13 5.55 3.82
CA GLY A 72 -7.00 6.35 3.34
C GLY A 72 -7.39 7.72 2.76
N GLY A 73 -8.67 7.94 2.43
CA GLY A 73 -9.10 9.12 1.68
C GLY A 73 -8.66 9.10 0.21
N ILE A 74 -8.41 7.90 -0.34
CA ILE A 74 -7.93 7.67 -1.71
C ILE A 74 -9.00 8.08 -2.72
N VAL A 75 -8.59 8.78 -3.78
CA VAL A 75 -9.45 9.25 -4.88
C VAL A 75 -9.09 8.57 -6.20
N SER A 76 -7.81 8.23 -6.40
CA SER A 76 -7.35 7.57 -7.63
C SER A 76 -6.52 6.32 -7.36
N LEU A 77 -6.67 5.33 -8.26
CA LEU A 77 -5.91 4.08 -8.27
C LEU A 77 -4.81 4.06 -9.34
N THR A 78 -4.53 5.18 -10.00
CA THR A 78 -3.49 5.27 -11.04
C THR A 78 -2.11 4.86 -10.51
N GLY A 79 -1.46 3.92 -11.20
CA GLY A 79 -0.15 3.37 -10.84
C GLY A 79 -0.21 2.09 -10.02
N LEU A 80 -1.39 1.69 -9.53
CA LEU A 80 -1.55 0.44 -8.78
C LEU A 80 -1.34 -0.80 -9.65
N ASP A 81 -1.52 -0.67 -10.97
CA ASP A 81 -1.33 -1.69 -11.98
C ASP A 81 0.10 -2.27 -12.02
N ARG A 82 1.09 -1.59 -11.39
CA ARG A 82 2.42 -2.16 -11.17
C ARG A 82 2.39 -3.47 -10.36
N PHE A 83 1.41 -3.63 -9.46
CA PHE A 83 1.29 -4.77 -8.54
C PHE A 83 0.32 -5.84 -9.07
N THR A 84 0.56 -6.32 -10.29
CA THR A 84 -0.35 -7.18 -11.07
C THR A 84 -0.81 -8.47 -10.36
N LYS A 85 -0.06 -8.91 -9.34
CA LYS A 85 -0.30 -10.12 -8.57
C LYS A 85 -1.09 -9.91 -7.28
N LEU A 86 -1.76 -8.77 -7.12
CA LEU A 86 -2.68 -8.54 -6.00
C LEU A 86 -3.88 -9.51 -6.08
N GLU A 87 -4.13 -10.21 -4.98
CA GLU A 87 -5.24 -11.17 -4.86
C GLU A 87 -6.35 -10.65 -3.93
N THR A 88 -5.98 -9.88 -2.91
CA THR A 88 -6.93 -9.31 -1.94
C THR A 88 -6.67 -7.83 -1.75
N ILE A 89 -7.69 -7.02 -2.04
CA ILE A 89 -7.62 -5.56 -1.93
C ILE A 89 -8.75 -5.05 -1.04
N ASN A 90 -8.41 -4.35 0.04
CA ASN A 90 -9.37 -3.59 0.84
C ASN A 90 -9.20 -2.09 0.57
N LEU A 91 -10.18 -1.51 -0.12
CA LEU A 91 -10.28 -0.08 -0.43
C LEU A 91 -11.51 0.55 0.26
N SER A 92 -12.02 -0.08 1.32
CA SER A 92 -13.21 0.41 1.99
C SER A 92 -12.99 1.80 2.62
N SER A 93 -14.06 2.58 2.72
CA SER A 93 -14.09 3.91 3.32
C SER A 93 -13.08 4.88 2.69
N ASN A 94 -13.04 4.90 1.36
CA ASN A 94 -12.29 5.87 0.56
C ASN A 94 -13.25 6.77 -0.24
N LYS A 95 -12.72 7.54 -1.20
CA LYS A 95 -13.46 8.52 -2.00
C LYS A 95 -13.33 8.20 -3.50
N LEU A 96 -13.31 6.92 -3.85
CA LEU A 96 -13.19 6.49 -5.23
C LEU A 96 -14.46 6.83 -6.01
N GLU A 97 -14.27 7.40 -7.21
CA GLU A 97 -15.33 7.62 -8.20
C GLU A 97 -15.20 6.66 -9.40
N THR A 98 -14.05 6.00 -9.53
CA THR A 98 -13.81 5.00 -10.56
C THR A 98 -12.92 3.87 -10.04
N ILE A 99 -13.08 2.70 -10.63
CA ILE A 99 -12.31 1.49 -10.33
C ILE A 99 -11.64 0.90 -11.57
N LYS A 100 -11.54 1.66 -12.67
CA LYS A 100 -10.98 1.17 -13.95
C LYS A 100 -9.65 0.42 -13.80
N PRO A 101 -8.67 0.87 -13.00
CA PRO A 101 -7.42 0.12 -12.83
C PRO A 101 -7.61 -1.29 -12.26
N LEU A 102 -8.68 -1.53 -11.48
CA LEU A 102 -8.96 -2.84 -10.89
C LEU A 102 -9.35 -3.91 -11.92
N MET A 103 -9.75 -3.50 -13.12
CA MET A 103 -10.15 -4.43 -14.20
C MET A 103 -8.98 -5.24 -14.78
N PHE A 104 -7.74 -4.88 -14.46
CA PHE A 104 -6.54 -5.52 -15.01
C PHE A 104 -5.88 -6.54 -14.06
N PHE A 105 -6.37 -6.68 -12.83
CA PHE A 105 -5.82 -7.66 -11.88
C PHE A 105 -6.44 -9.04 -12.13
N GLY A 106 -5.82 -9.81 -13.03
CA GLY A 106 -6.29 -11.16 -13.37
C GLY A 106 -6.26 -12.16 -12.22
N ASP A 107 -5.45 -11.90 -11.18
CA ASP A 107 -5.33 -12.74 -10.00
C ASP A 107 -6.19 -12.25 -8.82
N LEU A 108 -6.97 -11.17 -8.99
CA LEU A 108 -7.82 -10.61 -7.95
C LEU A 108 -8.93 -11.61 -7.58
N LYS A 109 -9.01 -11.95 -6.29
CA LYS A 109 -9.99 -12.89 -5.74
C LYS A 109 -10.95 -12.20 -4.79
N ARG A 110 -10.50 -11.17 -4.07
CA ARG A 110 -11.31 -10.45 -3.10
C ARG A 110 -11.13 -8.95 -3.17
N LEU A 111 -12.24 -8.23 -3.18
CA LEU A 111 -12.25 -6.77 -3.26
C LEU A 111 -13.30 -6.18 -2.34
N ASN A 112 -12.88 -5.29 -1.44
CA ASN A 112 -13.80 -4.49 -0.62
C ASN A 112 -13.81 -3.03 -1.05
N LEU A 113 -14.97 -2.56 -1.53
CA LEU A 113 -15.25 -1.19 -1.97
C LEU A 113 -16.29 -0.48 -1.08
N GLN A 114 -16.71 -1.09 0.03
CA GLN A 114 -17.68 -0.49 0.95
C GLN A 114 -17.30 0.95 1.33
N GLY A 115 -18.26 1.86 1.46
CA GLY A 115 -17.97 3.24 1.88
C GLY A 115 -17.38 4.14 0.79
N ASN A 116 -17.26 3.68 -0.46
CA ASN A 116 -16.96 4.54 -1.62
C ASN A 116 -18.27 4.99 -2.29
N SER A 117 -18.95 5.98 -1.71
CA SER A 117 -20.28 6.42 -2.19
C SER A 117 -20.28 7.11 -3.55
N GLY A 118 -19.12 7.52 -4.06
CA GLY A 118 -18.95 8.13 -5.38
C GLY A 118 -18.95 7.13 -6.54
N LEU A 119 -18.87 5.83 -6.25
CA LEU A 119 -18.85 4.80 -7.29
C LEU A 119 -20.22 4.60 -7.94
N SER A 120 -20.22 4.57 -9.26
CA SER A 120 -21.37 4.14 -10.06
C SER A 120 -21.58 2.64 -9.91
N CYS A 121 -22.80 2.22 -9.57
CA CYS A 121 -23.14 0.80 -9.45
C CYS A 121 -23.00 0.03 -10.78
N LYS A 122 -23.06 0.74 -11.93
CA LYS A 122 -22.85 0.12 -13.25
C LYS A 122 -21.41 -0.33 -13.45
N ASP A 123 -20.44 0.37 -12.85
CA ASP A 123 -19.02 0.04 -12.99
C ASP A 123 -18.66 -1.26 -12.25
N LEU A 124 -19.51 -1.67 -11.31
CA LEU A 124 -19.34 -2.90 -10.51
C LEU A 124 -19.81 -4.16 -11.24
N LEU A 125 -20.62 -4.04 -12.30
CA LEU A 125 -21.20 -5.19 -13.00
C LEU A 125 -20.14 -6.14 -13.57
N SER A 126 -19.08 -5.57 -14.16
CA SER A 126 -18.00 -6.38 -14.74
C SER A 126 -17.17 -7.07 -13.66
N LEU A 127 -17.01 -6.47 -12.48
CA LEU A 127 -16.31 -7.10 -11.35
C LEU A 127 -17.18 -8.15 -10.67
N GLU A 128 -18.50 -7.99 -10.65
CA GLU A 128 -19.43 -8.98 -10.09
C GLU A 128 -19.34 -10.32 -10.84
N GLN A 129 -19.14 -10.29 -12.16
CA GLN A 129 -18.92 -11.50 -12.96
C GLN A 129 -17.60 -12.20 -12.62
N LEU A 130 -16.58 -11.45 -12.20
CA LEU A 130 -15.24 -11.98 -11.91
C LEU A 130 -15.09 -12.45 -10.46
N LEU A 131 -15.68 -11.74 -9.51
CA LEU A 131 -15.43 -11.91 -8.06
C LEU A 131 -16.64 -12.46 -7.29
N ALA A 132 -17.84 -12.41 -7.87
CA ALA A 132 -19.09 -12.90 -7.27
C ALA A 132 -19.22 -12.58 -5.76
N GLU A 133 -19.13 -13.59 -4.90
CA GLU A 133 -19.32 -13.48 -3.44
C GLU A 133 -18.19 -12.74 -2.70
N ASP A 134 -17.01 -12.63 -3.29
CA ASP A 134 -15.84 -11.96 -2.71
C ASP A 134 -15.74 -10.47 -3.10
N LEU A 135 -16.81 -9.90 -3.70
CA LEU A 135 -16.97 -8.47 -3.96
C LEU A 135 -17.89 -7.79 -2.93
N TYR A 136 -17.30 -6.95 -2.07
CA TYR A 136 -18.06 -6.16 -1.10
C TYR A 136 -18.36 -4.77 -1.66
N ARG A 137 -19.62 -4.57 -2.07
CA ARG A 137 -20.09 -3.35 -2.74
C ARG A 137 -20.35 -2.19 -1.76
N PRO A 138 -20.27 -0.92 -2.22
CA PRO A 138 -20.85 0.21 -1.50
C PRO A 138 -22.33 -0.04 -1.16
N LYS A 139 -22.79 0.44 0.01
CA LYS A 139 -24.20 0.31 0.42
C LYS A 139 -25.18 0.96 -0.55
N SER A 140 -24.74 1.93 -1.34
CA SER A 140 -25.53 2.57 -2.40
C SER A 140 -25.85 1.63 -3.59
N CYS A 141 -25.20 0.48 -3.65
CA CYS A 141 -25.31 -0.51 -4.72
C CYS A 141 -25.78 -1.89 -4.23
N LEU A 142 -26.42 -1.93 -3.05
CA LEU A 142 -27.06 -3.11 -2.46
C LEU A 142 -28.57 -3.12 -2.72
#